data_AF-A0A6N2LQR0-F1
#
_entry.id   AF-A0A6N2LQR0-F1
#
_cell.length_a   1.000
_cell.length_b   1.000
_cell.length_c   1.000
_cell.angle_alpha   90.00
_cell.angle_beta   90.00
_cell.angle_gamma   90.00
#
_symmetry.space_group_name_H-M   'P 1'
#
loop_
_entity.id
_entity.type
_entity.pdbx_description
1 polymer ?
#
loop_
_entity_poly.entity_id
_entity_poly.type
_entity_poly.pdbx_seq_one_letter_code
_entity_poly.pdbx_strand_id
1 'polypeptide(L)'
;MFVKKLVEKASMKKPGGTSDGLKPSDVEPRLVFHYGIPHGATKFAYDTIQKILAISTQDGRIKLYGRDNTQALLESPEAVPSKFLQFIQNKGILVNVWDLDRKVLSSVHVSIEDITSFTVMQSNLYIYVGDYLGNVSVLKLDQESCLFERMKYTIPLSASHGSPAEVSGDTAVLHTLPQPAAESKSSYSI
;
A
#
# COMPACT_ATOMS: atom_id res chain seq x y z
N MET A 1 3.93 26.27 16.35
CA MET A 1 3.22 26.48 17.64
C MET A 1 2.82 25.18 18.34
N PHE A 2 2.33 24.15 17.65
CA PHE A 2 1.82 22.91 18.27
C PHE A 2 2.87 22.05 19.02
N VAL A 3 4.08 21.89 18.49
CA VAL A 3 5.10 20.98 19.06
C VAL A 3 5.70 21.48 20.38
N LYS A 4 5.90 22.80 20.52
CA LYS A 4 6.32 23.40 21.80
C LYS A 4 5.29 23.15 22.91
N LYS A 5 4.00 23.20 22.56
CA LYS A 5 2.88 22.93 23.47
C LYS A 5 2.80 21.44 23.88
N LEU A 6 3.26 20.52 23.02
CA LEU A 6 3.43 19.10 23.34
C LEU A 6 4.55 18.87 24.35
N VAL A 7 5.69 19.55 24.18
CA VAL A 7 6.82 19.49 25.11
C VAL A 7 6.44 20.09 26.47
N GLU A 8 5.74 21.23 26.49
CA GLU A 8 5.17 21.80 27.72
C GLU A 8 4.25 20.81 28.44
N LYS A 9 3.35 20.12 27.71
CA LYS A 9 2.48 19.10 28.29
C LYS A 9 3.24 17.87 28.79
N ALA A 10 4.31 17.46 28.12
CA ALA A 10 5.14 16.33 28.54
C ALA A 10 6.05 16.66 29.73
N SER A 11 6.41 17.94 29.90
CA SER A 11 7.27 18.42 30.99
C SER A 11 6.50 18.66 32.30
N MET A 12 5.16 18.65 32.27
CA MET A 12 4.31 18.74 33.47
C MET A 12 4.38 17.44 34.27
N LYS A 13 5.24 17.39 35.30
CA LYS A 13 5.38 16.25 36.22
C LYS A 13 4.28 16.19 37.29
N LYS A 14 3.92 14.95 37.68
CA LYS A 14 3.25 14.59 38.95
C LYS A 14 4.04 15.12 40.16
N PRO A 15 3.38 15.44 41.29
CA PRO A 15 4.04 16.01 42.45
C PRO A 15 5.00 14.99 43.08
N GLY A 16 6.31 15.27 43.08
CA GLY A 16 7.27 14.55 43.93
C GLY A 16 8.61 14.11 43.34
N GLY A 17 9.00 14.43 42.09
CA GLY A 17 10.28 13.98 41.53
C GLY A 17 11.09 15.10 40.86
N THR A 18 12.36 15.24 41.25
CA THR A 18 13.36 16.19 40.73
C THR A 18 13.25 16.41 39.22
N SER A 19 13.12 17.67 38.82
CA SER A 19 12.67 18.12 37.50
C SER A 19 13.81 18.28 36.50
N ASP A 20 14.50 17.19 36.16
CA ASP A 20 15.46 17.19 35.04
C ASP A 20 14.76 16.75 33.74
N GLY A 21 13.68 17.48 33.40
CA GLY A 21 12.87 17.23 32.21
C GLY A 21 13.21 18.20 31.09
N LEU A 22 13.09 17.75 29.83
CA LEU A 22 13.28 18.59 28.64
C LEU A 22 12.40 19.85 28.71
N LYS A 23 13.03 21.03 28.58
CA LYS A 23 12.33 22.33 28.57
C LYS A 23 11.97 22.72 27.15
N PRO A 24 10.94 23.56 26.95
CA PRO A 24 10.60 24.10 25.63
C PRO A 24 11.73 24.92 24.98
N SER A 25 12.67 25.45 25.78
CA SER A 25 13.89 26.14 25.32
C SER A 25 14.93 25.19 24.73
N ASP A 26 14.86 23.91 25.10
CA ASP A 26 15.85 22.90 24.72
C ASP A 26 15.51 22.27 23.35
N VAL A 27 14.38 22.66 22.76
CA VAL A 27 13.90 22.18 21.46
C VAL A 27 13.52 23.33 20.52
N GLU A 28 14.05 23.30 19.31
CA GLU A 28 13.68 24.23 18.23
C GLU A 28 13.01 23.46 17.08
N PRO A 29 11.72 23.10 17.20
CA PRO A 29 11.02 22.37 16.14
C PRO A 29 10.88 23.25 14.91
N ARG A 30 11.41 22.76 13.79
CA ARG A 30 11.27 23.39 12.47
C ARG A 30 10.39 22.51 11.58
N LEU A 31 9.56 23.16 10.76
CA LEU A 31 8.79 22.45 9.75
C LEU A 31 9.74 22.12 8.59
N VAL A 32 10.11 20.85 8.46
CA VAL A 32 10.98 20.39 7.38
C VAL A 32 10.08 19.79 6.29
N PHE A 33 10.04 20.45 5.15
CA PHE A 33 9.47 19.87 3.94
C PHE A 33 10.58 19.18 3.17
N HIS A 34 10.37 17.91 2.85
CA HIS A 34 11.27 17.20 1.94
C HIS A 34 10.79 17.48 0.53
N TYR A 35 11.58 18.18 -0.26
CA TYR A 35 11.27 18.46 -1.67
C TYR A 35 11.86 17.37 -2.57
N GLY A 36 11.24 17.17 -3.74
CA GLY A 36 11.69 16.17 -4.71
C GLY A 36 11.21 14.75 -4.41
N ILE A 37 11.70 13.82 -5.24
CA ILE A 37 11.43 12.38 -5.15
C ILE A 37 12.41 11.76 -4.14
N PRO A 38 11.97 10.85 -3.24
CA PRO A 38 12.86 10.20 -2.30
C PRO A 38 13.97 9.43 -3.02
N HIS A 39 15.18 9.46 -2.46
CA HIS A 39 16.27 8.60 -2.94
C HIS A 39 15.87 7.13 -2.83
N GLY A 40 16.25 6.33 -3.83
CA GLY A 40 15.91 4.91 -3.87
C GLY A 40 14.41 4.65 -4.08
N ALA A 41 13.68 5.55 -4.74
CA ALA A 41 12.30 5.31 -5.14
C ALA A 41 12.20 4.07 -6.06
N THR A 42 11.28 3.17 -5.75
CA THR A 42 11.15 1.86 -6.44
C THR A 42 9.81 1.69 -7.15
N LYS A 43 8.70 2.14 -6.54
CA LYS A 43 7.35 2.06 -7.12
C LYS A 43 6.53 3.30 -6.79
N PHE A 44 5.52 3.56 -7.61
CA PHE A 44 4.55 4.62 -7.37
C PHE A 44 3.11 4.12 -7.58
N ALA A 45 2.16 4.79 -6.94
CA ALA A 45 0.74 4.62 -7.16
C ALA A 45 0.04 5.98 -7.17
N TYR A 46 -1.02 6.14 -7.95
CA TYR A 46 -1.75 7.40 -8.03
C TYR A 46 -3.26 7.19 -7.94
N ASP A 47 -3.91 7.88 -7.01
CA ASP A 47 -5.38 8.00 -6.98
C ASP A 47 -5.77 9.24 -7.80
N THR A 48 -6.40 9.00 -8.95
CA THR A 48 -6.80 10.06 -9.88
C THR A 48 -7.94 10.93 -9.37
N ILE A 49 -8.72 10.48 -8.39
CA ILE A 49 -9.86 11.20 -7.83
C ILE A 49 -9.39 12.05 -6.64
N GLN A 50 -8.71 11.42 -5.70
CA GLN A 50 -8.17 12.12 -4.52
C GLN A 50 -6.95 12.98 -4.86
N LYS A 51 -6.29 12.72 -6.01
CA LYS A 51 -5.06 13.39 -6.45
C LYS A 51 -3.93 13.19 -5.45
N ILE A 52 -3.72 11.93 -5.05
CA ILE A 52 -2.66 11.53 -4.13
C ILE A 52 -1.68 10.64 -4.89
N LEU A 53 -0.41 11.03 -4.90
CA LEU A 53 0.70 10.24 -5.41
C LEU A 53 1.44 9.61 -4.23
N ALA A 54 1.54 8.28 -4.24
CA ALA A 54 2.38 7.52 -3.33
C ALA A 54 3.68 7.11 -4.04
N ILE A 55 4.82 7.32 -3.41
CA ILE A 55 6.13 6.85 -3.88
C ILE A 55 6.77 6.00 -2.78
N SER A 56 6.98 4.72 -3.07
CA SER A 56 7.71 3.79 -2.19
C SER A 56 9.21 3.82 -2.48
N THR A 57 9.99 3.41 -1.50
CA THR A 57 11.46 3.40 -1.54
C THR A 57 12.02 2.02 -1.21
N GLN A 58 13.29 1.81 -1.53
CA GLN A 58 13.98 0.55 -1.28
C GLN A 58 14.07 0.21 0.22
N ASP A 59 14.07 1.21 1.10
CA ASP A 59 14.13 1.03 2.56
C ASP A 59 12.74 0.95 3.23
N GLY A 60 11.68 0.72 2.45
CA GLY A 60 10.33 0.46 2.98
C GLY A 60 9.53 1.69 3.40
N ARG A 61 10.02 2.90 3.10
CA ARG A 61 9.24 4.13 3.30
C ARG A 61 8.33 4.42 2.11
N ILE A 62 7.17 4.98 2.37
CA ILE A 62 6.21 5.47 1.37
C ILE A 62 5.94 6.94 1.63
N LYS A 63 6.29 7.79 0.67
CA LYS A 63 5.97 9.21 0.72
C LYS A 63 4.72 9.50 -0.09
N LEU A 64 3.76 10.15 0.54
CA LEU A 64 2.52 10.63 -0.05
C LEU A 64 2.64 12.11 -0.42
N TYR A 65 2.18 12.46 -1.60
CA TYR A 65 2.03 13.82 -2.11
C TYR A 65 0.56 14.04 -2.44
N GLY A 66 -0.08 14.97 -1.75
CA GLY A 66 -1.47 15.35 -2.00
C GLY A 66 -1.60 16.74 -2.60
N ARG A 67 -2.83 17.25 -2.62
CA ARG A 67 -3.15 18.63 -3.02
C ARG A 67 -2.54 19.64 -2.06
N ASP A 68 -2.43 20.90 -2.48
CA ASP A 68 -1.97 22.03 -1.64
C ASP A 68 -0.62 21.80 -0.96
N ASN A 69 0.29 21.08 -1.65
CA ASN A 69 1.61 20.70 -1.13
C ASN A 69 1.56 19.84 0.15
N THR A 70 0.42 19.19 0.44
CA THR A 70 0.32 18.26 1.56
C THR A 70 1.21 17.05 1.33
N GLN A 71 1.92 16.64 2.38
CA GLN A 71 2.83 15.51 2.34
C GLN A 71 2.66 14.68 3.60
N ALA A 72 2.82 13.36 3.46
CA ALA A 72 2.92 12.44 4.59
C ALA A 72 3.99 11.39 4.30
N LEU A 73 4.60 10.86 5.35
CA LEU A 73 5.56 9.77 5.27
C LEU A 73 5.01 8.59 6.07
N LEU A 74 4.86 7.46 5.40
CA LEU A 74 4.54 6.18 6.02
C LEU A 74 5.83 5.37 6.08
N GLU A 75 6.10 4.75 7.21
CA GLU A 75 7.29 3.94 7.41
C GLU A 75 6.87 2.53 7.80
N SER A 76 7.37 1.54 7.07
CA SER A 76 7.25 0.15 7.45
C SER A 76 8.05 -0.10 8.74
N PRO A 77 7.60 -0.97 9.65
CA PRO A 77 8.41 -1.45 10.76
C PRO A 77 9.71 -2.15 10.31
N GLU A 78 9.69 -2.73 9.11
CA GLU A 78 10.81 -3.41 8.48
C GLU A 78 11.29 -2.63 7.27
N ALA A 79 12.61 -2.49 7.11
CA ALA A 79 13.22 -1.74 6.01
C ALA A 79 13.24 -2.55 4.69
N VAL A 80 12.05 -2.93 4.21
CA VAL A 80 11.83 -3.83 3.08
C VAL A 80 11.08 -3.09 1.96
N PRO A 81 11.50 -3.21 0.69
CA PRO A 81 10.81 -2.55 -0.42
C PRO A 81 9.38 -3.06 -0.62
N SER A 82 8.52 -2.18 -1.13
CA SER A 82 7.21 -2.56 -1.66
C SER A 82 7.38 -3.48 -2.89
N LYS A 83 6.73 -4.64 -2.89
CA LYS A 83 6.54 -5.55 -4.03
C LYS A 83 5.41 -5.08 -4.95
N PHE A 84 4.28 -4.68 -4.37
CA PHE A 84 3.15 -4.06 -5.08
C PHE A 84 2.65 -2.84 -4.32
N LEU A 85 2.22 -1.83 -5.07
CA LEU A 85 1.70 -0.57 -4.54
C LEU A 85 0.57 -0.08 -5.44
N GLN A 86 -0.66 0.00 -4.93
CA GLN A 86 -1.80 0.46 -5.72
C GLN A 86 -2.88 1.09 -4.84
N PHE A 87 -3.57 2.11 -5.35
CA PHE A 87 -4.75 2.67 -4.68
C PHE A 87 -6.01 1.89 -5.04
N ILE A 88 -6.88 1.69 -4.06
CA ILE A 88 -8.30 1.46 -4.31
C ILE A 88 -8.91 2.82 -4.65
N GLN A 89 -9.15 3.03 -5.95
CA GLN A 89 -9.62 4.31 -6.48
C GLN A 89 -10.86 4.80 -5.73
N ASN A 90 -10.87 6.11 -5.44
CA ASN A 90 -11.99 6.79 -4.78
C ASN A 90 -12.24 6.37 -3.33
N LYS A 91 -11.39 5.54 -2.73
CA LYS A 91 -11.52 5.15 -1.31
C LYS A 91 -10.42 5.76 -0.45
N GLY A 92 -9.35 6.27 -1.05
CA GLY A 92 -8.18 6.74 -0.31
C GLY A 92 -7.45 5.64 0.45
N ILE A 93 -7.67 4.40 0.03
CA ILE A 93 -7.02 3.23 0.60
C ILE A 93 -5.84 2.90 -0.29
N LEU A 94 -4.64 3.02 0.27
CA LEU A 94 -3.41 2.58 -0.36
C LEU A 94 -3.13 1.13 0.06
N VAL A 95 -3.04 0.24 -0.92
CA VAL A 95 -2.66 -1.15 -0.69
C VAL A 95 -1.19 -1.31 -1.03
N ASN A 96 -0.45 -1.88 -0.09
CA ASN A 96 0.97 -2.11 -0.21
C ASN A 96 1.26 -3.57 0.18
N VAL A 97 1.99 -4.26 -0.67
CA VAL A 97 2.48 -5.62 -0.44
C VAL A 97 3.99 -5.53 -0.33
N TRP A 98 4.58 -5.91 0.79
CA TRP A 98 6.04 -5.93 0.95
C TRP A 98 6.66 -7.18 0.34
N ASP A 99 7.89 -7.04 -0.16
CA ASP A 99 8.67 -8.15 -0.67
C ASP A 99 9.36 -8.89 0.48
N LEU A 100 8.56 -9.66 1.22
CA LEU A 100 9.03 -10.46 2.35
C LEU A 100 9.52 -11.80 1.85
N ASP A 101 10.68 -11.82 1.17
CA ASP A 101 11.38 -13.08 0.85
C ASP A 101 11.70 -13.90 2.12
N ARG A 102 11.57 -13.33 3.32
CA ARG A 102 11.77 -14.00 4.61
C ARG A 102 10.87 -13.44 5.73
N LYS A 103 9.80 -14.20 6.05
CA LYS A 103 9.12 -14.35 7.36
C LYS A 103 8.55 -13.09 8.10
N VAL A 104 7.22 -12.88 7.93
CA VAL A 104 6.15 -12.54 8.94
C VAL A 104 6.36 -11.27 9.81
N LEU A 105 5.54 -10.19 9.84
CA LEU A 105 4.09 -10.05 10.20
C LEU A 105 3.52 -8.61 10.00
N SER A 106 2.20 -8.53 9.70
CA SER A 106 1.21 -7.43 9.93
C SER A 106 1.13 -6.27 8.91
N SER A 107 -0.01 -5.83 8.37
CA SER A 107 -1.45 -6.12 8.55
C SER A 107 -2.02 -6.73 7.25
N VAL A 108 -2.88 -7.74 7.41
CA VAL A 108 -3.43 -8.66 6.38
C VAL A 108 -2.62 -9.93 6.19
N HIS A 109 -3.21 -11.03 6.66
CA HIS A 109 -2.74 -12.39 6.51
C HIS A 109 -3.29 -12.98 5.20
N VAL A 110 -2.75 -12.54 4.07
CA VAL A 110 -2.69 -13.39 2.87
C VAL A 110 -1.27 -13.92 2.89
N SER A 111 -1.05 -15.22 2.73
CA SER A 111 0.33 -15.74 2.63
C SER A 111 0.97 -15.14 1.35
N ILE A 112 1.74 -14.06 1.53
CA ILE A 112 2.32 -13.20 0.47
C ILE A 112 3.45 -13.90 -0.30
N GLU A 113 3.87 -15.09 0.12
CA GLU A 113 5.13 -15.71 -0.32
C GLU A 113 5.17 -16.05 -1.82
N ASP A 114 4.02 -16.11 -2.51
CA ASP A 114 3.94 -16.56 -3.90
C ASP A 114 3.32 -15.54 -4.88
N ILE A 115 3.03 -14.31 -4.44
CA ILE A 115 2.34 -13.34 -5.30
C ILE A 115 3.28 -12.83 -6.39
N THR A 116 2.96 -13.15 -7.64
CA THR A 116 3.70 -12.70 -8.84
C THR A 116 2.99 -11.57 -9.58
N SER A 117 1.67 -11.46 -9.43
CA SER A 117 0.89 -10.33 -9.95
C SER A 117 -0.18 -9.86 -8.97
N PHE A 118 -0.51 -8.57 -9.07
CA PHE A 118 -1.48 -7.92 -8.20
C PHE A 118 -2.20 -6.82 -8.98
N THR A 119 -3.53 -6.83 -8.97
CA THR A 119 -4.32 -5.70 -9.48
C THR A 119 -5.59 -5.50 -8.67
N VAL A 120 -5.82 -4.24 -8.29
CA VAL A 120 -7.10 -3.80 -7.74
C VAL A 120 -8.14 -3.73 -8.85
N MET A 121 -9.30 -4.32 -8.64
CA MET A 121 -10.43 -4.20 -9.56
C MET A 121 -11.03 -2.80 -9.48
N GLN A 122 -11.44 -2.26 -10.63
CA GLN A 122 -11.93 -0.88 -10.70
C GLN A 122 -13.16 -0.66 -9.83
N SER A 123 -13.15 0.46 -9.10
CA SER A 123 -14.27 0.98 -8.30
C SER A 123 -14.87 0.01 -7.28
N ASN A 124 -14.14 -1.03 -6.87
CA ASN A 124 -14.61 -1.99 -5.87
C ASN A 124 -13.48 -2.37 -4.90
N LEU A 125 -13.77 -3.27 -3.96
CA LEU A 125 -12.85 -3.67 -2.89
C LEU A 125 -12.18 -5.02 -3.17
N TYR A 126 -12.23 -5.47 -4.41
CA TYR A 126 -11.70 -6.76 -4.82
C TYR A 126 -10.35 -6.60 -5.50
N ILE A 127 -9.51 -7.60 -5.32
CA ILE A 127 -8.15 -7.63 -5.84
C ILE A 127 -7.91 -8.99 -6.46
N TYR A 128 -7.40 -9.00 -7.69
CA TYR A 128 -6.86 -10.21 -8.30
C TYR A 128 -5.39 -10.37 -7.89
N VAL A 129 -5.07 -11.58 -7.47
CA VAL A 129 -3.73 -11.97 -7.03
C VAL A 129 -3.32 -13.21 -7.81
N GLY A 130 -2.25 -13.09 -8.59
CA GLY A 130 -1.68 -14.20 -9.32
C GLY A 130 -0.47 -14.80 -8.61
N ASP A 131 -0.28 -16.11 -8.77
CA ASP A 131 0.86 -16.84 -8.21
C ASP A 131 1.80 -17.43 -9.28
N TYR A 132 2.94 -17.96 -8.82
CA TYR A 132 3.94 -18.60 -9.69
C TYR A 132 3.44 -19.88 -10.38
N LEU A 133 2.40 -20.51 -9.84
CA LEU A 133 1.75 -21.69 -10.41
C LEU A 133 0.73 -21.33 -11.49
N GLY A 134 0.51 -20.03 -11.74
CA GLY A 134 -0.41 -19.54 -12.76
C GLY A 134 -1.86 -19.46 -12.32
N ASN A 135 -2.14 -19.62 -11.02
CA ASN A 135 -3.49 -19.45 -10.50
C ASN A 135 -3.77 -17.97 -10.20
N VAL A 136 -5.02 -17.56 -10.43
CA VAL A 136 -5.51 -16.24 -10.04
C VAL A 136 -6.55 -16.40 -8.94
N SER A 137 -6.24 -15.89 -7.75
CA SER A 137 -7.16 -15.83 -6.61
C SER A 137 -7.78 -14.44 -6.48
N VAL A 138 -8.92 -14.36 -5.80
CA VAL A 138 -9.57 -13.08 -5.48
C VAL A 138 -9.49 -12.80 -3.98
N LEU A 139 -9.02 -11.61 -3.62
CA LEU A 139 -9.10 -11.07 -2.27
C LEU A 139 -10.20 -10.01 -2.21
N LYS A 140 -10.83 -9.86 -1.06
CA LYS A 140 -11.78 -8.79 -0.77
C LYS A 140 -11.30 -8.02 0.45
N LEU A 141 -11.23 -6.70 0.37
CA LEU A 141 -11.03 -5.85 1.54
C LEU A 141 -12.34 -5.74 2.30
N ASP A 142 -12.34 -6.16 3.56
CA ASP A 142 -13.39 -5.83 4.50
C ASP A 142 -13.20 -4.41 5.03
N GLN A 143 -14.25 -3.59 4.97
CA GLN A 143 -14.16 -2.17 5.32
C GLN A 143 -14.15 -1.93 6.83
N GLU A 144 -14.75 -2.83 7.60
CA GLU A 144 -14.87 -2.66 9.05
C GLU A 144 -13.57 -3.06 9.74
N SER A 145 -13.03 -4.22 9.39
CA SER A 145 -11.77 -4.73 9.96
C SER A 145 -10.52 -4.19 9.25
N CYS A 146 -10.65 -3.62 8.05
CA CYS A 146 -9.53 -3.26 7.17
C CYS A 146 -8.61 -4.45 6.85
N LEU A 147 -9.15 -5.67 6.88
CA LEU A 147 -8.43 -6.90 6.56
C LEU A 147 -8.86 -7.44 5.19
N PHE A 148 -7.94 -8.10 4.48
CA PHE A 148 -8.30 -8.84 3.27
C PHE A 148 -8.72 -10.26 3.61
N GLU A 149 -9.84 -10.66 3.05
CA GLU A 149 -10.34 -12.02 3.07
C GLU A 149 -10.11 -12.69 1.72
N ARG A 150 -9.64 -13.94 1.73
CA ARG A 150 -9.52 -14.74 0.51
C ARG A 150 -10.89 -15.29 0.12
N MET A 151 -11.32 -15.00 -1.10
CA MET A 151 -12.56 -15.53 -1.63
C MET A 151 -12.39 -17.00 -2.04
N LYS A 152 -13.49 -17.76 -2.04
CA LYS A 152 -13.49 -19.19 -2.45
C LYS A 152 -13.23 -19.41 -3.94
N TYR A 153 -13.27 -18.33 -4.73
CA TYR A 153 -13.09 -18.39 -6.18
C TYR A 153 -11.61 -18.30 -6.55
N THR A 154 -11.16 -19.19 -7.41
CA THR A 154 -9.80 -19.21 -7.97
C THR A 154 -9.90 -19.67 -9.43
N ILE A 155 -9.20 -18.98 -10.32
CA ILE A 155 -9.04 -19.36 -11.72
C ILE A 155 -7.73 -20.14 -11.80
N PRO A 156 -7.78 -21.48 -11.96
CA PRO A 156 -6.56 -22.25 -12.08
C PRO A 156 -5.87 -22.00 -13.42
N LEU A 157 -4.55 -22.24 -13.49
CA LEU A 157 -3.79 -22.15 -14.73
C LEU A 157 -4.46 -22.92 -15.88
N SER A 158 -4.98 -24.12 -15.59
CA SER A 158 -5.65 -24.97 -16.59
C SER A 158 -6.88 -24.34 -17.24
N ALA A 159 -7.59 -23.46 -16.51
CA ALA A 159 -8.72 -22.72 -17.07
C ALA A 159 -8.27 -21.64 -18.07
N SER A 160 -7.02 -21.16 -17.95
CA SER A 160 -6.46 -20.10 -18.79
C SER A 160 -5.59 -20.62 -19.94
N HIS A 161 -4.91 -21.76 -19.76
CA HIS A 161 -3.90 -22.29 -20.68
C HIS A 161 -4.39 -23.42 -21.62
N GLY A 162 -5.63 -23.89 -21.48
CA GLY A 162 -6.15 -24.96 -22.34
C GLY A 162 -5.51 -26.33 -22.04
N SER A 163 -4.76 -26.91 -22.99
CA SER A 163 -4.24 -28.29 -22.86
C SER A 163 -3.00 -28.37 -21.96
N PRO A 164 -2.98 -29.24 -20.94
CA PRO A 164 -1.84 -29.41 -20.02
C PRO A 164 -0.58 -30.01 -20.66
N ALA A 165 -0.61 -30.39 -21.94
CA ALA A 165 0.51 -31.01 -22.65
C ALA A 165 1.58 -30.02 -23.14
N GLU A 166 1.29 -28.72 -23.17
CA GLU A 166 2.20 -27.67 -23.69
C GLU A 166 2.71 -26.71 -22.60
N VAL A 167 2.72 -27.15 -21.34
CA VAL A 167 3.19 -26.31 -20.22
C VAL A 167 4.72 -26.20 -20.28
N SER A 168 5.20 -25.16 -20.95
CA SER A 168 6.57 -24.66 -20.81
C SER A 168 6.79 -24.14 -19.39
N GLY A 169 8.01 -24.28 -18.86
CA GLY A 169 8.35 -24.18 -17.44
C GLY A 169 8.21 -22.81 -16.75
N ASP A 170 7.58 -21.81 -17.38
CA ASP A 170 7.24 -20.54 -16.73
C ASP A 170 5.73 -20.32 -16.77
N THR A 171 5.09 -20.60 -15.64
CA THR A 171 3.63 -20.53 -15.46
C THR A 171 3.19 -19.32 -14.63
N ALA A 172 4.13 -18.47 -14.20
CA ALA A 172 3.83 -17.39 -13.29
C ALA A 172 2.85 -16.38 -13.90
N VAL A 173 1.84 -15.97 -13.14
CA VAL A 173 0.99 -14.86 -13.58
C VAL A 173 1.82 -13.58 -13.54
N LEU A 174 2.12 -12.99 -14.70
CA LEU A 174 2.91 -11.77 -14.78
C LEU A 174 2.05 -10.52 -14.54
N HIS A 175 0.89 -10.47 -15.20
CA HIS A 175 -0.02 -9.33 -15.12
C HIS A 175 -1.47 -9.80 -15.21
N THR A 176 -2.35 -9.09 -14.52
CA THR A 176 -3.80 -9.23 -14.70
C THR A 176 -4.31 -7.92 -15.26
N LEU A 177 -4.90 -7.97 -16.46
CA LEU A 177 -5.41 -6.80 -17.16
C LEU A 177 -6.92 -6.68 -16.93
N PRO A 178 -7.44 -5.44 -16.84
CA PRO A 178 -8.89 -5.23 -16.83
C PRO A 178 -9.52 -5.72 -18.13
N GLN A 179 -10.75 -6.23 -18.04
CA GLN A 179 -11.45 -6.78 -19.19
C GLN A 179 -11.83 -5.67 -20.18
N PRO A 180 -11.45 -5.75 -21.47
CA PRO A 180 -11.61 -4.65 -22.44
C PRO A 180 -13.05 -4.16 -22.67
N ALA A 181 -14.07 -4.97 -22.36
CA ALA A 181 -15.47 -4.71 -22.72
C ALA A 181 -16.38 -4.31 -21.54
N ALA A 182 -15.86 -4.22 -20.32
CA ALA A 182 -16.64 -3.77 -19.16
C ALA A 182 -16.66 -2.23 -19.00
N GLU A 183 -15.78 -1.51 -19.71
CA GLU A 183 -15.44 -0.11 -19.40
C GLU A 183 -16.15 0.96 -20.27
N SER A 184 -16.93 0.59 -21.28
CA SER A 184 -17.55 1.57 -22.20
C SER A 184 -19.08 1.66 -22.09
N LYS A 185 -19.61 1.98 -20.90
CA LYS A 185 -20.97 2.54 -20.77
C LYS A 185 -21.05 3.59 -19.66
N SER A 186 -20.29 4.67 -19.78
CA SER A 186 -20.72 5.96 -19.25
C SER A 186 -21.14 6.84 -20.42
N SER A 187 -22.33 6.57 -20.94
CA SER A 187 -23.02 7.49 -21.84
C SER A 187 -23.41 8.72 -21.04
N TYR A 188 -22.56 9.75 -21.04
CA TYR A 188 -23.01 11.10 -20.74
C TYR A 188 -23.86 11.56 -21.92
N SER A 189 -25.18 11.46 -21.77
CA SER A 189 -26.10 12.25 -22.59
C SER A 189 -26.14 13.65 -22.01
N ILE A 190 -25.75 14.63 -22.83
CA ILE A 190 -26.07 16.06 -22.64
C ILE A 190 -27.52 16.27 -23.11
#